data_AF-A0AAN8DJL9-F1
#
_entry.id   AF-A0AAN8DJL9-F1
#
_cell.length_a   1.000
_cell.length_b   1.000
_cell.length_c   1.000
_cell.angle_alpha   90.00
_cell.angle_beta   90.00
_cell.angle_gamma   90.00
#
_symmetry.space_group_name_H-M   'P 1'
#
loop_
_entity.id
_entity.type
_entity.pdbx_description
1 polymer ?
#
loop_
_entity_poly.entity_id
_entity_poly.type
_entity_poly.pdbx_seq_one_letter_code
_entity_poly.pdbx_strand_id
1 'polypeptide(L)'
;MSRLQEIIKNMVELYVEYSDADGKLSKEELMTMVDKEIECAEMKDKIKAKRFEKQARDGEIDFREFSRCVISLANNCYHKKTGKGKDCGDCSDE
;
A
#
# COMPACT_ATOMS: atom_id res chain seq x y z
N MET A 1 -12.50 -17.70 -11.35
CA MET A 1 -13.25 -16.52 -10.88
C MET A 1 -13.13 -15.42 -11.92
N SER A 2 -13.99 -14.39 -11.90
CA SER A 2 -13.78 -13.23 -12.77
C SER A 2 -12.51 -12.47 -12.35
N ARG A 3 -11.88 -11.71 -13.27
CA ARG A 3 -10.64 -10.98 -12.98
C ARG A 3 -10.74 -10.06 -11.77
N LEU A 4 -11.90 -9.42 -11.56
CA LEU A 4 -12.12 -8.55 -10.41
C LEU A 4 -12.27 -9.35 -9.11
N GLN A 5 -12.98 -10.49 -9.16
CA GLN A 5 -13.11 -11.38 -8.01
C GLN A 5 -11.75 -11.93 -7.57
N GLU A 6 -10.90 -12.27 -8.53
CA GLU A 6 -9.54 -12.75 -8.27
C GLU A 6 -8.67 -11.67 -7.61
N ILE A 7 -8.70 -10.42 -8.09
CA ILE A 7 -7.98 -9.31 -7.46
C ILE A 7 -8.43 -9.10 -6.01
N ILE A 8 -9.75 -9.10 -5.76
CA ILE A 8 -10.30 -8.93 -4.41
C ILE A 8 -9.84 -10.09 -3.52
N LYS A 9 -9.92 -11.32 -4.02
CA LYS A 9 -9.50 -12.51 -3.29
C LYS A 9 -8.02 -12.46 -2.93
N ASN A 10 -7.14 -12.20 -3.91
CA ASN A 10 -5.69 -12.14 -3.70
C ASN A 10 -5.32 -11.02 -2.71
N MET A 11 -6.04 -9.89 -2.75
CA MET A 11 -5.83 -8.79 -1.80
C MET A 11 -6.16 -9.18 -0.35
N VAL A 12 -7.22 -9.96 -0.15
CA VAL A 12 -7.59 -10.48 1.17
C VAL A 12 -6.62 -11.58 1.63
N GLU A 13 -6.27 -12.51 0.73
CA GLU A 13 -5.31 -13.59 1.04
C GLU A 13 -3.94 -13.03 1.43
N LEU A 14 -3.42 -12.03 0.70
CA LEU A 14 -2.18 -11.35 1.05
C LEU A 14 -2.25 -10.66 2.42
N TYR A 15 -3.38 -10.05 2.77
CA TYR A 15 -3.49 -9.46 4.10
C TYR A 15 -3.47 -10.53 5.19
N VAL A 16 -4.26 -11.59 5.02
CA VAL A 16 -4.40 -12.68 5.99
C VAL A 16 -3.09 -13.46 6.16
N GLU A 17 -2.32 -13.64 5.10
CA GLU A 17 -1.04 -14.35 5.14
C GLU A 17 0.00 -13.65 6.01
N TYR A 18 -0.01 -12.32 6.02
CA TYR A 18 0.97 -11.52 6.74
C TYR A 18 0.44 -11.01 8.09
N SER A 19 -0.88 -11.07 8.34
CA SER A 19 -1.49 -10.64 9.60
C SER A 19 -1.25 -11.64 10.74
N ASP A 20 -1.21 -11.12 11.96
CA ASP A 20 -1.14 -11.90 13.19
C ASP A 20 -2.44 -12.69 13.49
N ALA A 21 -2.44 -13.41 14.63
CA ALA A 21 -3.58 -14.20 15.07
C ALA A 21 -4.83 -13.35 15.41
N ASP A 22 -4.65 -12.06 15.67
CA ASP A 22 -5.71 -11.09 15.93
C ASP A 22 -6.24 -10.44 14.62
N GLY A 23 -5.68 -10.83 13.47
CA GLY A 23 -6.06 -10.36 12.15
C GLY A 23 -5.60 -8.93 11.88
N LYS A 24 -4.46 -8.54 12.47
CA LYS A 24 -3.85 -7.22 12.30
C LYS A 24 -2.44 -7.34 11.75
N LEU A 25 -1.98 -6.28 11.09
CA LEU A 25 -0.61 -6.18 10.60
C LEU A 25 0.19 -5.24 11.49
N SER A 26 1.33 -5.71 11.98
CA SER A 26 2.33 -4.80 12.52
C SER A 26 3.00 -4.01 11.39
N LYS A 27 3.64 -2.89 11.76
CA LYS A 27 4.45 -2.10 10.82
C LYS A 27 5.55 -2.93 10.16
N GLU A 28 6.15 -3.87 10.89
CA GLU A 28 7.26 -4.71 10.41
C GLU A 28 6.79 -5.77 9.40
N GLU A 29 5.66 -6.41 9.67
CA GLU A 29 5.03 -7.37 8.75
C GLU A 29 4.61 -6.69 7.45
N LEU A 30 4.02 -5.49 7.56
CA LEU A 30 3.66 -4.71 6.39
C LEU A 30 4.91 -4.32 5.56
N MET A 31 6.00 -3.88 6.21
CA MET A 31 7.24 -3.57 5.48
C MET A 31 7.80 -4.81 4.77
N THR A 32 7.74 -5.96 5.44
CA THR A 32 8.19 -7.25 4.88
C THR A 32 7.35 -7.65 3.67
N MET A 33 6.03 -7.54 3.77
CA MET A 33 5.11 -7.79 2.66
C MET A 33 5.39 -6.85 1.49
N VAL A 34 5.55 -5.55 1.74
CA VAL A 34 5.87 -4.56 0.70
C VAL A 34 7.21 -4.87 0.03
N ASP A 35 8.21 -5.31 0.79
CA ASP A 35 9.50 -5.67 0.23
C ASP A 35 9.47 -6.96 -0.62
N LYS A 36 8.58 -7.91 -0.29
CA LYS A 36 8.41 -9.16 -1.04
C LYS A 36 7.50 -9.03 -2.26
N GLU A 37 6.34 -8.38 -2.10
CA GLU A 37 5.26 -8.38 -3.09
C GLU A 37 5.38 -7.26 -4.13
N ILE A 38 6.23 -6.26 -3.89
CA ILE A 38 6.40 -5.11 -4.81
C ILE A 38 7.81 -5.12 -5.34
N GLU A 39 8.00 -5.35 -6.64
CA GLU A 39 9.33 -5.32 -7.27
C GLU A 39 9.77 -3.88 -7.60
N CYS A 40 8.83 -2.96 -7.76
CA CYS A 40 9.12 -1.58 -8.17
C CYS A 40 9.66 -0.75 -7.00
N ALA A 41 10.96 -0.39 -7.05
CA ALA A 41 11.63 0.44 -6.05
C ALA A 41 10.88 1.76 -5.77
N GLU A 42 10.41 2.47 -6.82
CA GLU A 42 9.65 3.72 -6.65
C GLU A 42 8.34 3.52 -5.87
N MET A 43 7.67 2.36 -6.04
CA MET A 43 6.48 2.04 -5.26
C MET A 43 6.84 1.70 -3.82
N LYS A 44 7.92 0.94 -3.60
CA LYS A 44 8.43 0.65 -2.25
C LYS A 44 8.75 1.94 -1.49
N ASP A 45 9.50 2.85 -2.11
CA ASP A 45 9.87 4.12 -1.51
C ASP A 45 8.66 4.99 -1.20
N LYS A 46 7.66 5.04 -2.08
CA LYS A 46 6.40 5.78 -1.82
C LYS A 46 5.61 5.19 -0.66
N ILE A 47 5.63 3.88 -0.46
CA ILE A 47 4.95 3.21 0.66
C ILE A 47 5.70 3.45 1.97
N LYS A 48 7.03 3.34 1.93
CA LYS A 48 7.90 3.63 3.08
C LYS A 48 7.85 5.11 3.47
N ALA A 49 7.79 6.02 2.50
CA ALA A 49 7.73 7.47 2.67
C ALA A 49 6.33 7.99 3.03
N LYS A 50 5.25 7.33 2.55
CA LYS A 50 3.91 7.51 3.11
C LYS A 50 3.89 6.89 4.49
N ARG A 51 4.48 7.64 5.43
CA ARG A 51 4.49 7.42 6.87
C ARG A 51 3.19 6.76 7.34
N PHE A 52 3.23 5.43 7.46
CA PHE A 52 2.31 4.68 8.33
C PHE A 52 2.43 5.14 9.78
N GLU A 53 3.46 5.94 10.12
CA GLU A 53 3.62 6.64 11.41
C GLU A 53 2.39 7.46 11.85
N LYS A 54 1.47 7.85 10.94
CA LYS A 54 0.22 8.54 11.32
C LYS A 54 -1.03 7.66 11.33
N GLN A 55 -0.99 6.46 10.75
CA GLN A 55 -2.14 5.57 10.65
C GLN A 55 -2.12 4.49 11.73
N ALA A 56 -0.94 4.01 12.13
CA ALA A 56 -0.80 3.12 13.28
C ALA A 56 -1.00 3.91 14.58
N ARG A 57 -2.26 4.14 14.98
CA ARG A 57 -2.58 4.84 16.23
C ARG A 57 -2.08 4.06 17.46
N ASP A 58 -1.94 2.73 17.31
CA ASP A 58 -1.47 1.79 18.34
C ASP A 58 -0.35 0.84 17.85
N GLY A 59 0.28 1.10 16.70
CA GLY A 59 1.33 0.22 16.12
C GLY A 59 0.80 -0.92 15.24
N GLU A 60 -0.52 -1.11 15.21
CA GLU A 60 -1.23 -2.10 14.41
C GLU A 60 -1.94 -1.48 13.20
N ILE A 61 -2.12 -2.25 12.14
CA ILE A 61 -2.73 -1.88 10.86
C ILE A 61 -3.87 -2.85 10.58
N ASP A 62 -5.10 -2.35 10.57
CA ASP A 62 -6.27 -3.16 10.21
C ASP A 62 -6.42 -3.30 8.68
N PHE A 63 -7.32 -4.18 8.21
CA PHE A 63 -7.56 -4.39 6.79
C PHE A 63 -8.03 -3.11 6.06
N ARG A 64 -8.72 -2.22 6.78
CA ARG A 64 -9.23 -0.96 6.21
C ARG A 64 -8.09 0.02 5.93
N GLU A 65 -7.09 0.07 6.79
CA GLU A 65 -5.90 0.88 6.63
C GLU A 65 -4.99 0.32 5.54
N PHE A 66 -4.77 -0.99 5.55
CA PHE A 66 -4.07 -1.69 4.46
C PHE A 66 -4.73 -1.40 3.10
N SER A 67 -6.05 -1.59 3.00
CA SER A 67 -6.78 -1.38 1.74
C SER A 67 -6.72 0.06 1.24
N ARG A 68 -6.79 1.05 2.12
CA ARG A 68 -6.56 2.47 1.76
C ARG A 68 -5.17 2.69 1.22
N CYS A 69 -4.14 2.07 1.79
CA CYS A 69 -2.78 2.18 1.28
C CYS A 69 -2.68 1.61 -0.15
N VAL A 70 -3.17 0.39 -0.35
CA VAL A 70 -3.17 -0.27 -1.67
C VAL A 70 -3.91 0.57 -2.73
N ILE A 71 -5.10 1.08 -2.42
CA ILE A 71 -5.86 1.94 -3.33
C ILE A 71 -5.10 3.22 -3.66
N SER A 72 -4.41 3.81 -2.68
CA SER A 72 -3.61 5.01 -2.89
C SER A 72 -2.43 4.75 -3.85
N LEU A 73 -1.82 3.58 -3.79
CA LEU A 73 -0.79 3.14 -4.73
C LEU A 73 -1.36 2.89 -6.11
N ALA A 74 -2.50 2.21 -6.21
CA ALA A 74 -3.20 1.97 -7.47
C ALA A 74 -3.55 3.30 -8.17
N ASN A 75 -4.01 4.29 -7.40
CA ASN A 75 -4.24 5.65 -7.91
C ASN A 75 -2.95 6.29 -8.43
N ASN A 76 -1.84 6.21 -7.69
CA ASN A 76 -0.55 6.72 -8.18
C ASN A 76 -0.11 6.03 -9.48
N CYS A 77 -0.28 4.71 -9.58
CA CYS A 77 0.01 3.94 -10.79
C CYS A 77 -0.87 4.39 -11.96
N TYR A 78 -2.17 4.59 -11.70
CA TYR A 78 -3.12 5.10 -12.68
C TYR A 78 -2.76 6.51 -13.15
N HIS A 79 -2.41 7.42 -12.23
CA HIS A 79 -1.97 8.78 -12.56
C HIS A 79 -0.69 8.77 -13.41
N LYS A 80 0.30 7.93 -13.06
CA LYS A 80 1.52 7.75 -13.85
C LYS A 80 1.22 7.20 -15.25
N LYS A 81 0.35 6.20 -15.34
CA LYS A 81 -0.05 5.56 -16.62
C LYS A 81 -0.85 6.49 -17.53
N THR A 82 -1.66 7.39 -16.96
CA THR A 82 -2.56 8.27 -17.72
C THR A 82 -2.01 9.69 -17.91
N GLY A 83 -0.84 10.02 -17.35
CA GLY A 83 -0.29 11.37 -17.37
C GLY A 83 -1.14 12.40 -16.61
N LYS A 84 -2.17 11.97 -15.86
CA LYS A 84 -3.06 12.83 -15.06
C LYS A 84 -2.59 13.00 -13.63
N GLY A 85 -1.32 12.72 -13.35
CA GLY A 85 -0.70 13.07 -12.08
C GLY A 85 -0.69 14.58 -11.96
N LYS A 86 -1.48 15.12 -11.04
CA LYS A 86 -1.28 16.50 -10.61
C LYS A 86 0.13 16.53 -10.04
N ASP A 87 0.99 17.31 -10.69
CA ASP A 87 2.26 17.74 -10.13
C ASP A 87 1.99 18.05 -8.65
N CYS A 88 2.60 17.29 -7.75
CA CYS A 88 2.61 17.66 -6.35
C CYS A 88 3.43 18.95 -6.34
N GLY A 89 2.77 20.09 -6.51
CA GLY A 89 3.39 21.40 -6.49
C GLY A 89 4.00 21.64 -5.12
N ASP A 90 5.22 21.12 -4.95
CA ASP A 90 6.25 21.50 -3.98
C ASP A 90 7.56 20.76 -4.34
N CYS A 91 8.00 20.93 -5.59
CA CYS A 91 9.41 20.92 -5.94
C CYS A 91 9.60 22.13 -6.84
N SER A 92 9.67 23.32 -6.23
CA SER A 92 10.29 24.44 -6.92
C SER A 92 11.74 24.06 -7.20
N ASP A 93 12.11 24.05 -8.49
CA ASP A 93 13.49 24.15 -8.94
C ASP A 93 14.21 25.25 -8.14
N GLU A 94 15.28 24.88 -7.44
CA GLU A 94 16.48 25.69 -7.22
C GLU A 94 17.71 24.85 -7.53
#